data_AF-A0A2E0JMR3-F1
#
_entry.id   AF-A0A2E0JMR3-F1
#
_cell.length_a   1.000
_cell.length_b   1.000
_cell.length_c   1.000
_cell.angle_alpha   90.00
_cell.angle_beta   90.00
_cell.angle_gamma   90.00
#
_symmetry.space_group_name_H-M   'P 1'
#
loop_
_entity.id
_entity.type
_entity.pdbx_description
1 polymer ?
#
loop_
_entity_poly.entity_id
_entity_poly.type
_entity_poly.pdbx_seq_one_letter_code
_entity_poly.pdbx_strand_id
1 'polypeptide(L)'
;MTVRGQSPMVSLRIPEDYLLALDQRIGFDGMRNRSDVIRDAVRRLLEVNVVEHGDTVKVDLGPELTILMNDFCKIHAEKPETVLKAAARNYIRRETIEGMSVTKLLQERMDELSARFNDDSNAQR
;
A
#
# COMPACT_ATOMS: atom_id res chain seq x y z
N MET A 1 5.84 -38.52 -2.23
CA MET A 1 5.51 -38.95 -0.85
C MET A 1 6.01 -37.87 0.10
N THR A 2 5.17 -36.89 0.45
CA THR A 2 5.54 -35.86 1.44
C THR A 2 5.41 -36.47 2.83
N VAL A 3 6.55 -36.60 3.51
CA VAL A 3 6.62 -37.06 4.90
C VAL A 3 5.75 -36.14 5.75
N ARG A 4 4.65 -36.67 6.31
CA ARG A 4 3.90 -36.01 7.39
C ARG A 4 4.76 -36.06 8.65
N GLY A 5 5.81 -35.24 8.68
CA GLY A 5 6.59 -35.01 9.89
C GLY A 5 5.70 -34.28 10.90
N GLN A 6 5.67 -34.74 12.14
CA GLN A 6 5.06 -33.97 13.23
C GLN A 6 5.71 -32.58 13.23
N SER A 7 4.91 -31.53 13.20
CA SER A 7 5.42 -30.17 13.28
C SER A 7 6.23 -30.01 14.57
N PRO A 8 7.42 -29.38 14.52
CA PRO A 8 8.20 -29.14 15.72
C PRO A 8 7.39 -28.32 16.73
N MET A 9 7.56 -28.60 18.02
CA MET A 9 6.90 -27.86 19.07
C MET A 9 7.39 -26.41 19.08
N VAL A 10 6.46 -25.46 19.03
CA VAL A 10 6.74 -24.03 19.12
C VAL A 10 6.27 -23.52 20.49
N SER A 11 7.17 -22.85 21.21
CA SER A 11 6.85 -22.21 22.49
C SER A 11 6.82 -20.70 22.31
N LEU A 12 5.75 -20.06 22.79
CA LEU A 12 5.54 -18.61 22.73
C LEU A 12 5.13 -18.10 24.11
N ARG A 13 5.65 -16.93 24.51
CA ARG A 13 5.20 -16.22 25.72
C ARG A 13 4.10 -15.24 25.33
N ILE A 14 2.94 -15.37 25.97
CA ILE A 14 1.75 -14.57 25.70
C ILE A 14 1.34 -13.88 27.02
N PRO A 15 1.10 -12.55 27.02
CA PRO A 15 0.52 -11.83 28.15
C PRO A 15 -0.81 -12.42 28.63
N GLU A 16 -1.10 -12.28 29.92
CA GLU A 16 -2.27 -12.89 30.57
C GLU A 16 -3.59 -12.43 29.95
N ASP A 17 -3.74 -11.14 29.64
CA ASP A 17 -4.94 -10.58 29.02
C ASP A 17 -5.27 -11.25 27.68
N TYR A 18 -4.25 -11.58 26.89
CA TYR A 18 -4.42 -12.26 25.60
C TYR A 18 -4.65 -13.76 25.75
N LEU A 19 -4.14 -14.39 26.82
CA LEU A 19 -4.48 -15.78 27.13
C LEU A 19 -5.96 -15.92 27.45
N LEU A 20 -6.53 -14.99 28.22
CA LEU A 20 -7.95 -14.98 28.52
C LEU A 20 -8.80 -14.83 27.24
N ALA A 21 -8.39 -13.93 26.34
CA ALA A 21 -9.06 -13.76 25.04
C ALA A 21 -8.99 -15.02 24.15
N LEU A 22 -7.90 -15.80 24.25
CA LEU A 22 -7.78 -17.09 23.56
C LEU A 22 -8.70 -18.14 24.18
N ASP A 23 -8.82 -18.18 25.51
CA ASP A 23 -9.69 -19.12 26.22
C ASP A 23 -11.17 -18.91 25.89
N GLN A 24 -11.60 -17.66 25.76
CA GLN A 24 -12.96 -17.32 25.35
C GLN A 24 -13.33 -17.85 23.96
N ARG A 25 -12.33 -18.16 23.12
CA ARG A 25 -12.53 -18.70 21.77
C ARG A 25 -12.52 -20.24 21.74
N ILE A 26 -12.17 -20.90 22.84
CA ILE A 26 -12.26 -22.37 22.95
C ILE A 26 -13.74 -22.77 22.99
N GLY A 27 -14.07 -23.84 22.27
CA GLY A 27 -15.45 -24.32 22.13
C GLY A 27 -16.22 -23.68 20.97
N PHE A 28 -15.71 -22.60 20.39
CA PHE A 28 -16.24 -22.03 19.15
C PHE A 28 -15.55 -22.66 17.93
N ASP A 29 -16.29 -22.81 16.83
CA ASP A 29 -15.77 -23.28 15.52
C ASP A 29 -14.96 -24.60 15.59
N GLY A 30 -15.32 -25.48 16.54
CA GLY A 30 -14.67 -26.78 16.74
C GLY A 30 -13.30 -26.75 17.44
N MET A 31 -12.86 -25.59 17.95
CA MET A 31 -11.58 -25.43 18.65
C MET A 31 -11.64 -26.07 20.05
N ARG A 32 -10.72 -27.00 20.35
CA ARG A 32 -10.76 -27.77 21.62
C ARG A 32 -9.77 -27.26 22.66
N ASN A 33 -8.76 -26.53 22.23
CA ASN A 33 -7.69 -26.03 23.10
C ASN A 33 -7.08 -24.76 22.51
N ARG A 34 -6.27 -24.06 23.32
CA ARG A 34 -5.55 -22.84 22.91
C ARG A 34 -4.70 -23.06 21.64
N SER A 35 -4.04 -24.21 21.51
CA SER A 35 -3.21 -24.53 20.35
C SER A 35 -4.02 -24.66 19.07
N ASP A 36 -5.28 -25.10 19.12
CA ASP A 36 -6.18 -25.11 17.96
C ASP A 36 -6.52 -23.68 17.54
N VAL A 37 -6.91 -22.84 18.52
CA VAL A 37 -7.21 -21.42 18.29
C VAL A 37 -6.00 -20.70 17.69
N ILE A 38 -4.80 -20.93 18.24
CA ILE A 38 -3.56 -20.32 17.75
C ILE A 38 -3.21 -20.82 16.34
N ARG A 39 -3.31 -22.14 16.09
CA ARG A 39 -3.03 -22.71 14.76
C ARG A 39 -3.99 -22.19 13.71
N ASP A 40 -5.26 -22.03 14.04
CA ASP A 40 -6.25 -21.47 13.13
C ASP A 40 -5.99 -19.99 12.86
N ALA A 41 -5.67 -19.20 13.90
CA ALA A 41 -5.28 -17.80 13.72
C ALA A 41 -4.03 -17.64 12.84
N VAL A 42 -3.01 -18.47 13.04
CA VAL A 42 -1.81 -18.51 12.20
C VAL A 42 -2.16 -18.93 10.77
N ARG A 43 -3.02 -19.94 10.60
CA ARG A 43 -3.48 -20.36 9.27
C ARG A 43 -4.19 -19.20 8.57
N ARG A 44 -5.17 -18.54 9.20
CA ARG A 44 -5.87 -17.39 8.64
C ARG A 44 -4.91 -16.25 8.30
N LEU A 45 -3.94 -15.98 9.16
CA LEU A 45 -2.90 -14.98 8.91
C LEU A 45 -2.07 -15.32 7.66
N LEU A 46 -1.74 -16.59 7.45
CA LEU A 46 -0.96 -17.05 6.29
C LEU A 46 -1.81 -17.24 5.02
N GLU A 47 -3.10 -17.52 5.17
CA GLU A 47 -4.09 -17.63 4.08
C GLU A 47 -4.55 -16.27 3.57
N VAL A 48 -4.39 -15.21 4.37
CA VAL A 48 -4.28 -13.84 3.86
C VAL A 48 -3.02 -13.83 3.01
N ASN A 49 -3.18 -14.27 1.76
CA ASN A 49 -2.13 -14.30 0.77
C ASN A 49 -1.42 -12.95 0.81
N VAL A 50 -0.09 -13.01 0.85
CA VAL A 50 0.80 -11.94 0.41
C VAL A 50 0.55 -11.73 -1.09
N VAL A 51 -0.66 -11.30 -1.44
CA VAL A 51 -0.87 -10.49 -2.63
C VAL A 51 -0.14 -9.21 -2.29
N GLU A 52 0.90 -8.89 -3.05
CA GLU A 52 1.74 -7.71 -2.93
C GLU A 52 1.01 -6.56 -2.21
N HIS A 53 1.34 -6.32 -0.95
CA HIS A 53 0.68 -5.28 -0.18
C HIS A 53 1.11 -3.95 -0.78
N GLY A 54 0.24 -3.34 -1.58
CA GLY A 54 0.23 -1.90 -1.70
C GLY A 54 -0.10 -1.31 -0.32
N ASP A 55 0.59 -0.23 0.05
CA ASP A 55 0.33 0.47 1.31
C ASP A 55 -1.15 0.89 1.39
N THR A 56 -1.79 0.61 2.52
CA THR A 56 -3.19 1.00 2.76
C THR A 56 -3.21 2.39 3.40
N VAL A 57 -3.74 3.37 2.67
CA VAL A 57 -3.94 4.72 3.17
C VAL A 57 -5.41 4.91 3.55
N LYS A 58 -5.68 5.28 4.81
CA LYS A 58 -7.01 5.70 5.27
C LYS A 58 -7.06 7.22 5.27
N VAL A 59 -8.07 7.79 4.62
CA VAL A 59 -8.24 9.24 4.48
C VAL A 59 -9.69 9.59 4.82
N ASP A 60 -9.87 10.64 5.62
CA ASP A 60 -11.17 11.28 5.77
C ASP A 60 -11.37 12.26 4.61
N LEU A 61 -12.43 12.06 3.83
CA LEU A 61 -12.73 12.91 2.66
C LEU A 61 -13.33 14.25 3.07
N GLY A 62 -13.86 14.38 4.29
CA GLY A 62 -14.64 15.53 4.70
C GLY A 62 -16.03 15.57 4.02
N PRO A 63 -16.90 16.51 4.45
CA PRO A 63 -18.31 16.48 4.08
C PRO A 63 -18.57 16.75 2.58
N GLU A 64 -17.89 17.73 1.99
CA GLU A 64 -18.10 18.15 0.60
C GLU A 64 -17.71 17.05 -0.39
N LEU A 65 -16.50 16.50 -0.26
CA LEU A 65 -16.01 15.44 -1.14
C LEU A 65 -16.76 14.12 -0.94
N THR A 66 -17.25 13.86 0.29
CA THR A 66 -18.10 12.68 0.55
C THR A 66 -19.40 12.73 -0.25
N ILE A 67 -20.07 13.89 -0.29
CA ILE A 67 -21.30 14.08 -1.06
C ILE A 67 -21.02 13.88 -2.54
N LEU A 68 -20.00 14.57 -3.07
CA LEU A 68 -19.61 14.49 -4.48
C LEU A 68 -19.24 13.05 -4.90
N MET A 69 -18.45 12.36 -4.08
CA MET A 69 -18.05 10.97 -4.33
C MET A 69 -19.27 10.05 -4.37
N ASN A 70 -20.21 10.23 -3.45
CA ASN A 70 -21.42 9.41 -3.39
C ASN A 70 -22.30 9.61 -4.62
N ASP A 71 -22.50 10.86 -5.04
CA ASP A 71 -23.29 11.18 -6.22
C ASP A 71 -22.64 10.64 -7.50
N PHE A 72 -21.32 10.81 -7.63
CA PHE A 72 -20.56 10.24 -8.74
C PHE A 72 -20.69 8.70 -8.80
N CYS A 73 -20.49 8.02 -7.67
CA CYS A 73 -20.57 6.56 -7.60
C CYS A 73 -21.98 6.04 -7.97
N LYS A 74 -23.03 6.76 -7.57
CA LYS A 74 -24.42 6.42 -7.95
C LYS A 74 -24.68 6.56 -9.44
N ILE A 75 -24.17 7.62 -10.06
CA ILE A 75 -24.38 7.90 -11.49
C ILE A 75 -23.62 6.88 -12.35
N HIS A 76 -22.38 6.59 -11.99
CA HIS A 76 -21.47 5.77 -12.79
C HIS A 76 -21.46 4.28 -12.42
N ALA A 77 -22.23 3.87 -11.40
CA ALA A 77 -22.21 2.53 -10.83
C ALA A 77 -20.79 2.06 -10.44
N GLU A 78 -19.95 3.00 -10.00
CA GLU A 78 -18.59 2.75 -9.58
C GLU A 78 -18.47 2.67 -8.07
N LYS A 79 -17.38 2.07 -7.59
CA LYS A 79 -17.04 2.00 -6.17
C LYS A 79 -16.06 3.12 -5.81
N PRO A 80 -16.16 3.73 -4.61
CA PRO A 80 -15.26 4.81 -4.19
C PRO A 80 -13.77 4.45 -4.27
N GLU A 81 -13.40 3.19 -4.02
CA GLU A 81 -12.01 2.74 -4.07
C GLU A 81 -11.45 2.80 -5.49
N THR A 82 -12.27 2.50 -6.50
CA THR A 82 -11.85 2.56 -7.92
C THR A 82 -11.64 4.01 -8.35
N VAL A 83 -12.56 4.90 -7.97
CA VAL A 83 -12.49 6.34 -8.27
C VAL A 83 -11.24 6.95 -7.64
N LEU A 84 -10.97 6.66 -6.35
CA LEU A 84 -9.79 7.18 -5.66
C LEU A 84 -8.48 6.66 -6.26
N LYS A 85 -8.40 5.37 -6.63
CA LYS A 85 -7.22 4.81 -7.30
C LYS A 85 -6.96 5.48 -8.65
N ALA A 86 -8.02 5.73 -9.43
CA ALA A 86 -7.92 6.42 -10.71
C ALA A 86 -7.50 7.89 -10.53
N ALA A 87 -8.11 8.59 -9.57
CA ALA A 87 -7.77 9.98 -9.24
C ALA A 87 -6.31 10.12 -8.81
N ALA A 88 -5.84 9.25 -7.90
CA ALA A 88 -4.45 9.25 -7.45
C ALA A 88 -3.47 9.01 -8.61
N ARG A 89 -3.76 8.03 -9.48
CA ARG A 89 -2.92 7.74 -10.65
C ARG A 89 -2.87 8.93 -11.61
N ASN A 90 -4.01 9.57 -11.87
CA ASN A 90 -4.09 10.73 -12.76
C ASN A 90 -3.38 11.95 -12.18
N TYR A 91 -3.52 12.18 -10.87
CA TYR A 91 -2.83 13.27 -10.17
C TYR A 91 -1.31 13.09 -10.24
N ILE A 92 -0.80 11.91 -9.86
CA ILE A 92 0.64 11.60 -9.94
C ILE A 92 1.15 11.77 -11.38
N ARG A 93 0.44 11.21 -12.36
CA ARG A 93 0.84 11.31 -13.77
C ARG A 93 0.94 12.76 -14.23
N ARG A 94 -0.02 13.61 -13.84
CA ARG A 94 -0.03 15.03 -14.19
C ARG A 94 1.20 15.74 -13.60
N GLU A 95 1.43 15.59 -12.30
CA GLU A 95 2.56 16.21 -11.61
C GLU A 95 3.92 15.71 -12.12
N THR A 96 4.05 14.41 -12.44
CA THR A 96 5.30 13.88 -13.02
C THR A 96 5.55 14.45 -14.42
N ILE A 97 4.53 14.59 -15.27
CA ILE A 97 4.70 15.17 -16.60
C ILE A 97 5.05 16.67 -16.52
N GLU A 98 4.38 17.42 -15.64
CA GLU A 98 4.67 18.83 -15.40
C GLU A 98 6.09 19.00 -14.78
N GLY A 99 6.51 18.12 -13.87
CA GLY A 99 7.87 18.11 -13.32
C GLY A 99 8.95 17.74 -14.35
N MET A 100 8.66 16.80 -15.25
CA MET A 100 9.56 16.45 -16.36
C MET A 100 9.68 17.59 -17.38
N SER A 101 8.60 18.33 -17.65
CA SER A 101 8.65 19.46 -18.58
C SER A 101 9.46 20.63 -18.00
N VAL A 102 9.34 20.89 -16.70
CA VAL A 102 10.16 21.89 -15.99
C VAL A 102 11.63 21.47 -15.95
N THR A 103 11.93 20.20 -15.62
CA THR A 103 13.31 19.70 -15.59
C THR A 103 13.94 19.73 -16.98
N LYS A 104 13.18 19.37 -18.02
CA LYS A 104 13.63 19.46 -19.41
C LYS A 104 13.91 20.90 -19.82
N LEU A 105 13.02 21.84 -19.47
CA LEU A 105 13.23 23.27 -19.75
C LEU A 105 14.48 23.79 -19.05
N LEU A 106 14.70 23.42 -17.78
CA LEU A 106 15.91 23.78 -17.04
C LEU A 106 17.17 23.19 -17.68
N GLN A 107 17.12 21.94 -18.15
CA GLN A 107 18.23 21.31 -18.84
C GLN A 107 18.56 22.03 -20.16
N GLU A 108 17.55 22.35 -20.98
CA GLU A 108 17.75 23.10 -22.23
C GLU A 108 18.40 24.48 -21.96
N ARG A 109 17.97 25.19 -20.91
CA ARG A 109 18.58 26.46 -20.51
C ARG A 109 20.02 26.28 -19.99
N MET A 110 20.30 25.22 -19.25
CA MET A 110 21.63 24.91 -18.72
C MET A 110 22.59 24.54 -19.85
N ASP A 111 22.13 23.76 -20.82
CA ASP A 111 22.88 23.36 -22.00
C ASP A 111 23.20 24.59 -22.86
N GLU A 112 22.24 25.49 -23.10
CA GLU A 112 22.47 26.78 -23.76
C GLU A 112 23.52 27.65 -23.04
N LEU A 113 23.45 27.75 -21.71
CA LEU A 113 24.43 28.51 -20.94
C LEU A 113 25.81 27.88 -21.03
N SER A 114 25.90 26.56 -20.91
CA SER A 114 27.17 25.83 -21.03
C SER A 114 27.81 26.00 -22.41
N ALA A 115 27.00 26.02 -23.49
CA ALA A 115 27.46 26.26 -24.85
C ALA A 115 28.07 27.67 -24.99
N ARG A 116 27.45 28.70 -24.39
CA ARG A 116 28.00 30.07 -24.40
C ARG A 116 29.32 30.18 -23.64
N PHE A 117 29.43 29.55 -22.47
CA PHE A 117 30.67 29.56 -21.69
C PHE A 117 31.82 28.81 -22.38
N ASN A 118 31.51 27.74 -23.11
CA ASN A 118 32.51 26.99 -23.87
C ASN A 118 32.97 27.75 -25.13
N ASP A 119 32.11 28.57 -25.74
CA ASP A 119 32.46 29.40 -26.91
C ASP A 119 33.35 30.59 -26.52
N ASP A 120 33.04 31.27 -25.40
CA ASP A 120 33.86 32.36 -24.87
C ASP A 120 35.27 31.88 -24.43
N SER A 121 35.37 30.64 -23.92
CA SER A 121 36.66 30.05 -23.51
C SER A 121 37.55 29.66 -24.71
N ASN A 122 36.97 29.43 -25.89
CA ASN A 122 37.72 29.11 -27.11
C ASN A 122 38.14 30.36 -27.91
N ALA A 123 37.57 31.53 -27.63
CA ALA A 123 37.93 32.79 -28.29
C ALA A 123 39.18 33.49 -27.69
N GLN A 124 39.77 32.95 -26.62
CA GLN A 124 40.94 33.51 -25.92
C GLN A 124 42.27 32.75 -26.14
N ARG A 125 42.38 31.94 -27.19
CA ARG A 125 43.65 31.30 -27.60
C ARG A 125 44.21 31.85 -28.91
#